data_AF-A0A6M0C8H2-F1
#
_entry.id   AF-A0A6M0C8H2-F1
#
_cell.length_a   1.000
_cell.length_b   1.000
_cell.length_c   1.000
_cell.angle_alpha   90.00
_cell.angle_beta   90.00
_cell.angle_gamma   90.00
#
_symmetry.space_group_name_H-M   'P 1'
#
loop_
_entity.id
_entity.type
_entity.pdbx_description
1 polymer ?
#
loop_
_entity_poly.entity_id
_entity_poly.type
_entity_poly.pdbx_seq_one_letter_code
_entity_poly.pdbx_strand_id
1 'polypeptide(L)'
;MRTNELPKRQGLYDPQFERDACGVGFVVHQKGEKSHDIVEQALTILVNLDHRGACGAEANTGDGAGILMQVPHKFFQKVAAEQGIELPEAGQYGVGTIYAAQDPA
;
A
#
# COMPACT_ATOMS: atom_id res chain seq x y z
N MET A 1 -22.32 12.88 12.02
CA MET A 1 -21.42 11.83 12.55
C MET A 1 -22.28 10.81 13.26
N ARG A 2 -22.40 9.59 12.73
CA ARG A 2 -22.96 8.48 13.51
C ARG A 2 -21.87 8.04 14.50
N THR A 3 -22.19 8.04 15.78
CA THR A 3 -21.34 7.45 16.82
C THR A 3 -21.22 5.95 16.51
N ASN A 4 -19.99 5.49 16.31
CA ASN A 4 -19.68 4.10 16.02
C ASN A 4 -19.77 3.30 17.34
N GLU A 5 -20.98 3.13 17.86
CA GLU A 5 -21.21 2.31 19.06
C GLU A 5 -21.20 0.83 18.66
N LEU A 6 -20.28 0.06 19.28
CA LEU A 6 -20.22 -1.39 19.09
C LEU A 6 -21.56 -2.02 19.51
N PRO A 7 -22.01 -3.12 18.86
CA PRO A 7 -23.22 -3.82 19.25
C PRO A 7 -23.22 -4.18 20.73
N LYS A 8 -24.39 -4.26 21.37
CA LYS A 8 -24.46 -4.75 22.76
C LYS A 8 -24.07 -6.23 22.81
N ARG A 9 -23.49 -6.66 23.93
CA ARG A 9 -23.15 -8.07 24.19
C ARG A 9 -24.37 -8.97 23.91
N GLN A 10 -24.21 -9.95 23.01
CA GLN A 10 -25.28 -10.87 22.63
C GLN A 10 -24.73 -12.25 22.27
N GLY A 11 -25.32 -13.32 22.82
CA GLY A 11 -24.81 -14.67 22.63
C GLY A 11 -23.34 -14.80 23.07
N LEU A 12 -22.48 -15.32 22.18
CA LEU A 12 -21.02 -15.42 22.40
C LEU A 12 -20.25 -14.13 22.06
N TYR A 13 -20.91 -13.11 21.49
CA TYR A 13 -20.28 -11.83 21.19
C TYR A 13 -20.14 -11.00 22.46
N ASP A 14 -18.91 -10.56 22.77
CA ASP A 14 -18.61 -9.59 23.82
C ASP A 14 -17.76 -8.45 23.24
N PRO A 15 -18.26 -7.19 23.24
CA PRO A 15 -17.54 -6.03 22.70
C PRO A 15 -16.15 -5.82 23.28
N GLN A 16 -15.87 -6.35 24.48
CA GLN A 16 -14.55 -6.25 25.10
C GLN A 16 -13.45 -6.99 24.31
N PHE A 17 -13.83 -7.93 23.43
CA PHE A 17 -12.91 -8.71 22.60
C PHE A 17 -12.90 -8.27 21.12
N GLU A 18 -13.68 -7.25 20.74
CA GLU A 18 -13.66 -6.70 19.38
C GLU A 18 -12.29 -6.06 19.09
N ARG A 19 -11.66 -6.45 17.97
CA ARG A 19 -10.39 -5.87 17.54
C ARG A 19 -10.38 -5.70 16.03
N ASP A 20 -10.13 -4.48 15.58
CA ASP A 20 -9.92 -4.18 14.17
C ASP A 20 -8.52 -4.64 13.73
N ALA A 21 -8.46 -5.39 12.64
CA ALA A 21 -7.32 -6.22 12.28
C ALA A 21 -6.50 -5.67 11.10
N CYS A 22 -6.49 -4.35 10.86
CA CYS A 22 -5.66 -3.74 9.81
C CYS A 22 -4.63 -2.75 10.36
N GLY A 23 -3.37 -2.87 9.91
CA GLY A 23 -2.30 -1.93 10.18
C GLY A 23 -2.14 -0.88 9.07
N VAL A 24 -1.97 0.39 9.45
CA VAL A 24 -1.64 1.48 8.51
C VAL A 24 -0.54 2.34 9.12
N GLY A 25 0.38 2.81 8.29
CA GLY A 25 1.41 3.77 8.67
C GLY A 25 1.77 4.66 7.50
N PHE A 26 2.48 5.76 7.79
CA PHE A 26 3.01 6.65 6.78
C PHE A 26 4.38 7.14 7.21
N VAL A 27 5.18 7.55 6.23
CA VAL A 27 6.49 8.17 6.43
C VAL A 27 6.63 9.30 5.43
N VAL A 28 7.26 10.38 5.87
CA VAL A 28 7.44 11.58 5.05
C VAL A 28 8.79 12.20 5.35
N HIS A 29 9.43 12.74 4.32
CA HIS A 29 10.58 13.60 4.51
C HIS A 29 10.12 15.01 4.87
N GLN A 30 10.46 15.49 6.07
CA GLN A 30 9.96 16.77 6.61
C GLN A 30 10.25 17.97 5.68
N LYS A 31 11.38 17.96 4.99
CA LYS A 31 11.77 19.02 4.03
C LYS A 31 11.28 18.81 2.60
N GLY A 32 10.57 17.70 2.34
CA GLY A 32 10.07 17.36 1.00
C GLY A 32 11.11 16.81 0.01
N GLU A 33 12.33 16.51 0.47
CA GLU A 33 13.36 15.88 -0.38
C GLU A 33 12.99 14.43 -0.70
N LYS A 34 13.17 14.03 -1.96
CA LYS A 34 12.90 12.67 -2.42
C LYS A 34 14.10 11.79 -2.10
N SER A 35 13.89 10.71 -1.34
CA SER A 35 14.91 9.69 -1.04
C SER A 35 14.33 8.28 -1.18
N HIS A 36 15.17 7.32 -1.59
CA HIS A 36 14.84 5.90 -1.55
C HIS A 36 14.64 5.40 -0.12
N ASP A 37 15.30 6.02 0.87
CA ASP A 37 15.19 5.66 2.29
C ASP A 37 13.74 5.71 2.79
N ILE A 38 12.92 6.61 2.25
CA ILE A 38 11.49 6.73 2.60
C ILE A 38 10.73 5.47 2.16
N VAL A 39 11.08 4.90 1.00
CA VAL A 39 10.48 3.65 0.50
C VAL A 39 10.91 2.48 1.39
N GLU A 40 12.19 2.39 1.75
CA GLU A 40 12.71 1.36 2.66
C GLU A 40 12.05 1.42 4.05
N GLN A 41 11.86 2.63 4.58
CA GLN A 41 11.14 2.86 5.82
C GLN A 41 9.67 2.43 5.72
N ALA A 42 8.99 2.75 4.61
CA ALA A 42 7.61 2.31 4.37
C ALA A 42 7.48 0.78 4.30
N LEU A 43 8.44 0.10 3.65
CA LEU A 43 8.48 -1.37 3.62
C LEU A 43 8.76 -1.96 5.01
N THR A 44 9.65 -1.34 5.79
CA THR A 44 9.93 -1.74 7.18
C THR A 44 8.69 -1.61 8.07
N ILE A 45 7.89 -0.55 7.86
CA ILE A 45 6.60 -0.40 8.54
C ILE A 45 5.68 -1.58 8.22
N LEU A 46 5.55 -1.98 6.95
CA LEU A 46 4.72 -3.12 6.56
C LEU A 46 5.19 -4.43 7.21
N VAL A 47 6.51 -4.69 7.23
CA VAL A 47 7.09 -5.85 7.91
C VAL A 47 6.75 -5.85 9.41
N ASN A 48 6.85 -4.69 10.06
CA ASN A 48 6.51 -4.56 11.48
C ASN A 48 5.01 -4.72 11.75
N LEU A 49 4.15 -4.51 10.75
CA LEU A 49 2.70 -4.65 10.83
C LEU A 49 2.20 -6.06 10.47
N ASP A 50 3.10 -7.00 10.16
CA ASP A 50 2.75 -8.38 9.77
C ASP A 50 1.88 -9.11 10.80
N HIS A 51 2.11 -8.86 12.09
CA HIS A 51 1.28 -9.38 13.19
C HIS A 51 -0.17 -8.86 13.20
N ARG A 52 -0.47 -7.84 12.38
CA ARG A 52 -1.81 -7.31 12.13
C ARG A 52 -2.28 -7.62 10.71
N GLY A 53 -1.57 -8.45 9.96
CA GLY A 53 -2.03 -8.97 8.69
C GLY A 53 -2.91 -10.20 8.90
N ALA A 54 -3.89 -10.38 8.02
CA ALA A 54 -4.52 -11.67 7.86
C ALA A 54 -3.61 -12.57 7.03
N CYS A 55 -3.28 -13.73 7.57
CA CYS A 55 -2.50 -14.77 6.88
C CYS A 55 -3.46 -15.71 6.14
N GLY A 56 -3.06 -16.14 4.94
CA GLY A 56 -3.77 -17.17 4.20
C GLY A 56 -3.55 -18.57 4.78
N ALA A 57 -4.05 -19.58 4.08
CA ALA A 57 -3.89 -20.99 4.48
C ALA A 57 -2.44 -21.48 4.31
N GLU A 58 -1.66 -20.83 3.44
CA GLU A 58 -0.26 -21.13 3.17
C GLU A 58 0.68 -20.04 3.69
N ALA A 59 1.93 -20.41 3.98
CA ALA A 59 2.93 -19.47 4.51
C ALA A 59 3.31 -18.33 3.55
N ASN A 60 2.97 -18.45 2.27
CA ASN A 60 3.26 -17.46 1.23
C ASN A 60 2.01 -16.70 0.75
N THR A 61 0.87 -16.86 1.43
CA THR A 61 -0.38 -16.18 1.09
C THR A 61 -0.83 -15.24 2.22
N GLY A 62 -1.45 -14.13 1.84
CA GLY A 62 -2.00 -13.14 2.76
C GLY A 62 -3.01 -12.26 2.03
N ASP A 63 -3.85 -11.57 2.78
CA ASP A 63 -4.99 -10.82 2.23
C ASP A 63 -4.55 -9.60 1.40
N GLY A 64 -3.41 -9.01 1.74
CA GLY A 64 -2.78 -7.95 0.96
C GLY A 64 -1.93 -6.99 1.77
N ALA A 65 -0.90 -6.44 1.12
CA ALA A 65 -0.08 -5.34 1.64
C ALA A 65 0.32 -4.44 0.46
N GLY A 66 0.55 -3.15 0.73
CA GLY A 66 0.94 -2.21 -0.32
C GLY A 66 1.39 -0.87 0.23
N ILE A 67 2.12 -0.13 -0.61
CA ILE A 67 2.51 1.26 -0.36
C ILE A 67 1.97 2.16 -1.47
N LEU A 68 1.59 3.37 -1.11
CA LEU A 68 1.34 4.45 -2.05
C LEU A 68 2.52 5.42 -1.99
N MET A 69 3.09 5.75 -3.16
CA MET A 69 4.23 6.67 -3.26
C MET A 69 4.06 7.64 -4.43
N GLN A 70 4.90 8.68 -4.45
CA GLN A 70 4.99 9.59 -5.59
C GLN A 70 5.47 8.86 -6.85
N VAL A 71 5.11 9.37 -8.03
CA VAL A 71 5.60 8.83 -9.30
C VAL A 71 7.14 8.86 -9.33
N PRO A 72 7.83 7.71 -9.48
CA PRO A 72 9.28 7.63 -9.53
C PRO A 72 9.79 8.07 -10.91
N HIS A 73 9.75 9.39 -11.17
CA HIS A 73 10.03 9.97 -12.48
C HIS A 73 11.35 9.50 -13.11
N LYS A 74 12.44 9.47 -12.33
CA LYS A 74 13.76 9.00 -12.81
C LYS A 74 13.73 7.55 -13.30
N PHE A 75 12.97 6.69 -12.62
CA PHE A 75 12.79 5.30 -13.04
C PHE A 75 12.02 5.24 -14.36
N PHE A 76 10.88 5.94 -14.44
CA PHE A 76 10.05 5.97 -15.64
C PHE A 76 10.79 6.54 -16.85
N GLN A 77 11.55 7.62 -16.67
CA GLN A 77 12.36 8.22 -17.73
C GLN A 77 13.38 7.22 -18.29
N LYS A 78 14.07 6.47 -17.40
CA LYS A 78 15.03 5.45 -17.80
C LYS A 78 14.36 4.34 -18.63
N VAL A 79 13.30 3.72 -18.10
CA VAL A 79 12.66 2.57 -18.77
C VAL A 79 11.94 2.99 -20.06
N ALA A 80 11.40 4.21 -20.13
CA ALA A 80 10.77 4.72 -21.35
C ALA A 80 11.82 5.00 -22.44
N ALA A 81 12.96 5.58 -22.07
CA ALA A 81 14.06 5.82 -23.02
C ALA A 81 14.60 4.52 -23.62
N GLU A 82 14.67 3.43 -22.84
CA GLU A 82 15.01 2.08 -23.33
C GLU A 82 14.03 1.56 -24.40
N GLN A 83 12.80 2.09 -24.42
CA GLN A 83 11.77 1.79 -25.44
C GLN A 83 11.70 2.85 -26.55
N GLY A 84 12.64 3.80 -26.60
CA GLY A 84 12.64 4.90 -27.56
C GLY A 84 11.55 5.94 -27.32
N ILE A 85 10.98 5.99 -26.10
CA ILE A 85 9.94 6.94 -25.71
C ILE A 85 10.57 8.05 -24.86
N GLU A 86 10.47 9.29 -25.32
CA GLU A 86 10.84 10.46 -24.54
C GLU A 86 9.66 10.89 -23.65
N LEU A 87 9.85 10.87 -22.33
CA LEU A 87 8.82 11.31 -21.39
C LEU A 87 8.88 12.82 -21.15
N PRO A 88 7.72 13.49 -21.04
CA PRO A 88 7.64 14.87 -20.54
C PRO A 88 8.20 15.00 -19.12
N GLU A 89 8.38 16.25 -18.68
CA GLU A 89 8.81 16.57 -17.32
C GLU A 89 7.87 15.98 -16.26
N ALA A 90 8.40 15.80 -15.05
CA ALA A 90 7.62 15.30 -13.92
C ALA A 90 6.33 16.12 -13.72
N GLY A 91 5.19 15.43 -13.67
CA GLY A 91 3.86 16.06 -13.54
C GLY A 91 3.18 16.43 -14.86
N GLN A 92 3.85 16.27 -16.00
CA GLN A 92 3.26 16.47 -17.34
C GLN A 92 2.79 15.16 -17.99
N TYR A 93 2.82 14.05 -17.26
CA TYR A 93 2.32 12.75 -17.70
C TYR A 93 1.67 11.99 -16.54
N GLY A 94 0.78 11.05 -16.88
CA GLY A 94 0.11 10.17 -15.92
C GLY A 94 0.69 8.75 -15.93
N VAL A 95 0.55 8.05 -14.81
CA VAL A 95 0.88 6.63 -14.69
C VAL A 95 -0.38 5.89 -14.23
N GLY A 96 -0.71 4.80 -14.92
CA GLY A 96 -1.79 3.89 -14.53
C GLY A 96 -1.23 2.53 -14.14
N THR A 97 -1.64 2.03 -12.98
CA THR A 97 -1.41 0.63 -12.56
C THR A 97 -2.70 -0.13 -12.78
N ILE A 98 -2.68 -1.15 -13.64
CA ILE A 98 -3.87 -1.87 -14.07
C ILE A 98 -3.67 -3.36 -13.79
N TYR A 99 -4.67 -3.99 -13.18
CA TYR A 99 -4.80 -5.45 -13.14
C TYR A 99 -5.76 -5.88 -14.24
N ALA A 100 -5.27 -6.69 -15.17
CA ALA A 100 -6.04 -7.25 -16.29
C ALA A 100 -6.15 -8.77 -16.15
N ALA A 101 -7.09 -9.38 -16.87
CA ALA A 101 -7.17 -10.83 -16.97
C ALA A 101 -5.86 -11.40 -17.52
N GLN A 102 -5.39 -12.50 -16.93
CA GLN A 102 -4.17 -13.17 -17.41
C GLN A 102 -4.41 -13.89 -18.74
N ASP A 103 -5.61 -14.43 -18.93
CA ASP A 103 -5.98 -15.19 -20.12
C ASP A 103 -6.61 -14.28 -21.19
N PRO A 104 -6.25 -14.45 -22.47
CA PRO A 104 -6.97 -13.82 -23.57
C PRO A 104 -8.40 -14.38 -23.66
N ALA A 105 -9.33 -13.54 -24.11
CA ALA A 105 -10.72 -13.93 -24.36
C ALA A 105 -10.85 -14.91 -25.52
#